data_AF-A0A0Q7AWX8-F1
#
_entry.id   AF-A0A0Q7AWX8-F1
#
_cell.length_a   1.000
_cell.length_b   1.000
_cell.length_c   1.000
_cell.angle_alpha   90.00
_cell.angle_beta   90.00
_cell.angle_gamma   90.00
#
_symmetry.space_group_name_H-M   'P 1'
#
loop_
_entity.id
_entity.type
_entity.pdbx_description
1 polymer ?
#
loop_
_entity_poly.entity_id
_entity_poly.type
_entity_poly.pdbx_seq_one_letter_code
_entity_poly.pdbx_strand_id
1 'polypeptide(L)'
;MKKLLAMAALLPTLASAASLLDSTVNVHYHFVDGPQTQNTLDKVWVTAGAELTCPGGAEICNVLTAPTQSLDFSANAIRYDYGGAGTGFLDIQHNRFQFTSLYDDATVITGVQLSTNISGLDASRISFGGHELKVDMRGLQVGADAYFQLDLVTAPVPEPASAALLMGGLALLVAGRRRR
;
A
#
# COMPACT_ATOMS: atom_id res chain seq x y z
N MET A 1 20.16 -46.97 -32.01
CA MET A 1 18.94 -46.44 -31.38
C MET A 1 19.33 -45.22 -30.54
N LYS A 2 19.06 -43.99 -31.02
CA LYS A 2 19.49 -42.73 -30.38
C LYS A 2 18.45 -42.31 -29.35
N LYS A 3 18.84 -42.26 -28.06
CA LYS A 3 18.00 -41.70 -26.99
C LYS A 3 18.14 -40.18 -27.00
N LEU A 4 17.07 -39.47 -27.37
CA LEU A 4 16.96 -38.03 -27.18
C LEU A 4 16.61 -37.77 -25.70
N LEU A 5 17.56 -37.23 -24.94
CA LEU A 5 17.28 -36.60 -23.65
C LEU A 5 16.65 -35.23 -23.93
N ALA A 6 15.38 -35.07 -23.57
CA ALA A 6 14.74 -33.76 -23.51
C ALA A 6 15.13 -33.11 -22.18
N MET A 7 16.02 -32.12 -22.25
CA MET A 7 16.43 -31.32 -21.10
C MET A 7 15.42 -30.18 -20.95
N ALA A 8 14.48 -30.33 -20.02
CA ALA A 8 13.52 -29.27 -19.70
C ALA A 8 14.27 -28.14 -18.99
N ALA A 9 14.52 -27.03 -19.70
CA ALA A 9 15.10 -25.83 -19.13
C ALA A 9 14.07 -25.16 -18.20
N LEU A 10 14.32 -25.17 -16.90
CA LEU A 10 13.64 -24.32 -15.93
C LEU A 10 14.07 -22.87 -16.20
N LEU A 11 13.28 -22.14 -16.98
CA LEU A 11 13.46 -20.70 -17.13
C LEU A 11 12.99 -20.04 -15.84
N PRO A 12 13.84 -19.25 -15.15
CA PRO A 12 13.39 -18.44 -14.03
C PRO A 12 12.42 -17.38 -14.56
N THR A 13 11.19 -17.38 -14.04
CA THR A 13 10.25 -16.30 -14.26
C THR A 13 10.81 -15.06 -13.55
N LEU A 14 11.12 -14.00 -14.31
CA LEU A 14 11.45 -12.71 -13.72
C LEU A 14 10.18 -12.19 -13.05
N ALA A 15 10.15 -12.20 -11.72
CA ALA A 15 9.09 -11.55 -10.97
C ALA A 15 9.11 -10.06 -11.32
N SER A 16 8.01 -9.55 -11.90
CA SER A 16 7.84 -8.11 -12.07
C SER A 16 7.79 -7.47 -10.68
N ALA A 17 8.55 -6.39 -10.47
CA ALA A 17 8.40 -5.59 -9.26
C ALA A 17 6.96 -5.06 -9.22
N ALA A 18 6.26 -5.26 -8.10
CA ALA A 18 4.90 -4.75 -7.97
C ALA A 18 4.90 -3.23 -7.97
N SER A 19 3.87 -2.67 -8.58
CA SER A 19 3.67 -1.23 -8.68
C SER A 19 2.25 -0.89 -8.24
N LEU A 20 2.10 0.23 -7.54
CA LEU A 20 0.78 0.82 -7.30
C LEU A 20 0.24 1.54 -8.55
N LEU A 21 1.08 1.84 -9.55
CA LEU A 21 0.60 2.44 -10.80
C LEU A 21 -0.40 1.52 -11.48
N ASP A 22 -1.43 2.10 -12.09
CA ASP A 22 -2.51 1.37 -12.76
C ASP A 22 -3.24 0.39 -11.82
N SER A 23 -3.31 0.73 -10.52
CA SER A 23 -4.07 -0.01 -9.51
C SER A 23 -5.11 0.88 -8.83
N THR A 24 -6.05 0.24 -8.12
CA THR A 24 -7.02 0.95 -7.27
C THR A 24 -6.62 0.83 -5.82
N VAL A 25 -6.36 1.97 -5.18
CA VAL A 25 -6.08 2.07 -3.73
C VAL A 25 -7.31 2.63 -3.02
N ASN A 26 -7.65 2.06 -1.86
CA ASN A 26 -8.69 2.63 -1.01
C ASN A 26 -8.04 3.54 0.04
N VAL A 27 -8.49 4.79 0.10
CA VAL A 27 -8.05 5.78 1.08
C VAL A 27 -9.18 5.99 2.08
N HIS A 28 -8.89 5.67 3.33
CA HIS A 28 -9.77 5.94 4.46
C HIS A 28 -9.18 7.03 5.33
N TYR A 29 -10.07 7.87 5.85
CA TYR A 29 -9.73 8.75 6.95
C TYR A 29 -10.66 8.47 8.12
N HIS A 30 -10.07 8.22 9.28
CA HIS A 30 -10.79 7.90 10.50
C HIS A 30 -10.67 9.07 11.48
N PHE A 31 -11.80 9.73 11.73
CA PHE A 31 -11.95 10.80 12.69
C PHE A 31 -12.95 10.36 13.77
N VAL A 32 -12.47 10.13 14.99
CA VAL A 32 -13.28 9.71 16.13
C VAL A 32 -13.00 10.62 17.32
N ASP A 33 -13.95 11.51 17.60
CA ASP A 33 -13.96 12.46 18.70
C ASP A 33 -15.25 12.29 19.52
N GLY A 34 -15.22 11.32 20.45
CA GLY A 34 -16.37 10.97 21.27
C GLY A 34 -17.59 10.56 20.42
N PRO A 35 -18.74 11.27 20.51
CA PRO A 35 -19.92 10.95 19.69
C PRO A 35 -19.77 11.33 18.21
N GLN A 36 -18.79 12.17 17.86
CA GLN A 36 -18.53 12.56 16.48
C GLN A 36 -17.60 11.54 15.84
N THR A 37 -18.17 10.64 15.04
CA THR A 37 -17.41 9.68 14.23
C THR A 37 -17.64 9.96 12.77
N GLN A 38 -16.56 10.25 12.04
CA GLN A 38 -16.56 10.36 10.59
C GLN A 38 -15.51 9.40 10.03
N ASN A 39 -15.95 8.53 9.13
CA ASN A 39 -15.07 7.64 8.39
C ASN A 39 -15.36 7.85 6.91
N THR A 40 -14.32 8.12 6.13
CA THR A 40 -14.45 8.29 4.69
C THR A 40 -13.90 7.07 3.95
N LEU A 41 -14.34 6.89 2.71
CA LEU A 41 -13.74 5.93 1.78
C LEU A 41 -13.68 6.54 0.38
N ASP A 42 -12.46 6.84 -0.05
CA ASP A 42 -12.18 7.26 -1.41
C ASP A 42 -11.49 6.10 -2.15
N LYS A 43 -12.01 5.73 -3.33
CA LYS A 43 -11.37 4.75 -4.22
C LYS A 43 -10.61 5.50 -5.29
N VAL A 44 -9.30 5.33 -5.29
CA VAL A 44 -8.38 6.09 -6.11
C VAL A 44 -7.76 5.19 -7.17
N TRP A 45 -7.90 5.57 -8.43
CA TRP A 45 -7.14 4.98 -9.53
C TRP A 45 -5.79 5.70 -9.63
N VAL A 46 -4.69 4.99 -9.35
CA VAL A 46 -3.35 5.57 -9.26
C VAL A 46 -2.81 5.83 -10.66
N THR A 47 -2.42 7.08 -10.92
CA THR A 47 -1.88 7.51 -12.22
C THR A 47 -0.66 8.39 -12.02
N ALA A 48 -0.37 9.28 -12.97
CA ALA A 48 0.70 10.26 -12.80
C ALA A 48 0.12 11.53 -12.17
N GLY A 49 0.60 11.87 -10.97
CA GLY A 49 0.28 13.10 -10.24
C GLY A 49 -0.86 12.92 -9.23
N ALA A 50 -1.06 13.96 -8.40
CA ALA A 50 -1.91 13.88 -7.22
C ALA A 50 -3.34 13.39 -7.51
N GLU A 51 -3.71 12.30 -6.84
CA GLU A 51 -5.03 11.68 -7.02
C GLU A 51 -6.13 12.27 -6.15
N LEU A 52 -5.78 12.84 -4.99
CA LEU A 52 -6.74 13.53 -4.13
C LEU A 52 -6.21 14.93 -3.84
N THR A 53 -7.08 15.93 -3.98
CA THR A 53 -6.77 17.32 -3.63
C THR A 53 -7.95 17.91 -2.85
N CYS A 54 -7.68 18.50 -1.69
CA CYS A 54 -8.65 19.19 -0.86
C CYS A 54 -8.35 20.71 -0.83
N PRO A 55 -9.40 21.56 -0.90
CA PRO A 55 -10.81 21.20 -1.02
C PRO A 55 -11.13 20.59 -2.39
N GLY A 56 -12.04 19.61 -2.42
CA GLY A 56 -12.37 18.84 -3.62
C GLY A 56 -13.58 17.93 -3.41
N GLY A 57 -13.92 17.12 -4.41
CA GLY A 57 -15.09 16.24 -4.39
C GLY A 57 -14.91 14.92 -3.63
N ALA A 58 -13.71 14.64 -3.11
CA ALA A 58 -13.41 13.43 -2.36
C ALA A 58 -14.06 13.46 -0.98
N GLU A 59 -14.49 12.31 -0.47
CA GLU A 59 -15.15 12.20 0.83
C GLU A 59 -14.21 12.67 1.96
N ILE A 60 -12.92 12.34 1.87
CA ILE A 60 -11.89 12.79 2.80
C ILE A 60 -11.85 14.32 2.99
N CYS A 61 -12.21 15.09 1.96
CA CYS A 61 -12.21 16.55 2.02
C CYS A 61 -13.33 17.13 2.91
N ASN A 62 -14.34 16.32 3.28
CA ASN A 62 -15.33 16.72 4.30
C ASN A 62 -14.72 16.78 5.70
N VAL A 63 -13.62 16.05 5.93
CA VAL A 63 -12.90 16.02 7.21
C VAL A 63 -11.64 16.90 7.14
N LEU A 64 -10.88 16.76 6.07
CA LEU A 64 -9.66 17.53 5.79
C LEU A 64 -10.02 18.87 5.14
N THR A 65 -10.47 19.82 5.96
CA THR A 65 -11.01 21.11 5.49
C THR A 65 -9.98 22.20 5.19
N ALA A 66 -8.69 21.94 5.40
CA ALA A 66 -7.66 22.92 5.13
C ALA A 66 -7.48 23.17 3.61
N PRO A 67 -7.12 24.40 3.20
CA PRO A 67 -7.36 24.90 1.84
C PRO A 67 -6.47 24.31 0.74
N THR A 68 -5.41 23.59 1.09
CA THR A 68 -4.43 23.07 0.13
C THR A 68 -3.81 21.81 0.71
N GLN A 69 -4.44 20.67 0.43
CA GLN A 69 -3.93 19.36 0.81
C GLN A 69 -3.98 18.43 -0.38
N SER A 70 -2.99 17.57 -0.56
CA SER A 70 -3.03 16.55 -1.60
C SER A 70 -2.48 15.21 -1.10
N LEU A 71 -3.00 14.13 -1.68
CA LEU A 71 -2.40 12.81 -1.63
C LEU A 71 -2.02 12.40 -3.05
N ASP A 72 -0.79 11.93 -3.18
CA ASP A 72 -0.18 11.49 -4.43
C ASP A 72 0.42 10.10 -4.25
N PHE A 73 0.19 9.23 -5.22
CA PHE A 73 0.68 7.86 -5.24
C PHE A 73 1.69 7.68 -6.38
N SER A 74 2.82 7.08 -6.06
CA SER A 74 3.79 6.62 -7.05
C SER A 74 3.83 5.10 -7.07
N ALA A 75 4.71 4.53 -7.89
CA ALA A 75 4.87 3.08 -8.00
C ALA A 75 5.05 2.36 -6.65
N ASN A 76 5.72 2.99 -5.70
CA ASN A 76 6.02 2.39 -4.40
C ASN A 76 6.06 3.40 -3.25
N ALA A 77 5.45 4.58 -3.41
CA ALA A 77 5.40 5.58 -2.34
C ALA A 77 4.05 6.28 -2.29
N ILE A 78 3.68 6.71 -1.09
CA ILE A 78 2.49 7.51 -0.81
C ILE A 78 2.97 8.84 -0.24
N ARG A 79 2.53 9.95 -0.81
CA ARG A 79 2.90 11.29 -0.39
C ARG A 79 1.67 12.09 0.00
N TYR A 80 1.76 12.76 1.14
CA TYR A 80 0.83 13.80 1.56
C TYR A 80 1.55 15.14 1.54
N ASP A 81 0.90 16.15 0.98
CA ASP A 81 1.37 17.53 1.00
C ASP A 81 0.31 18.46 1.59
N TYR A 82 0.77 19.43 2.37
CA TYR A 82 -0.02 20.52 2.92
C TYR A 82 0.61 21.86 2.52
N GLY A 83 -0.11 22.66 1.73
CA GLY A 83 0.34 23.96 1.23
C GLY A 83 -0.19 25.19 1.99
N GLY A 84 -0.79 24.99 3.18
CA GLY A 84 -1.44 26.09 3.92
C GLY A 84 -0.47 26.84 4.84
N ALA A 85 -0.95 27.89 5.52
CA ALA A 85 -0.11 28.66 6.45
C ALA A 85 0.21 27.94 7.78
N GLY A 86 -0.49 26.85 8.07
CA GLY A 86 -0.33 26.04 9.27
C GLY A 86 -1.67 25.58 9.83
N THR A 87 -1.73 24.34 10.33
CA THR A 87 -2.92 23.76 10.96
C THR A 87 -2.50 22.69 11.98
N GLY A 88 -3.47 22.04 12.62
CA GLY A 88 -3.22 20.94 13.54
C GLY A 88 -4.26 19.86 13.40
N PHE A 89 -3.82 18.62 13.53
CA PHE A 89 -4.68 17.48 13.73
C PHE A 89 -5.06 17.40 15.21
N LEU A 90 -6.35 17.28 15.50
CA LEU A 90 -6.84 17.15 16.87
C LEU A 90 -6.26 15.92 17.57
N ASP A 91 -6.01 16.03 18.87
CA ASP A 91 -5.60 14.91 19.73
C ASP A 91 -6.85 14.20 20.29
N ILE A 92 -7.39 13.26 19.51
CA ILE A 92 -8.66 12.56 19.75
C ILE A 92 -8.45 11.04 19.73
N GLN A 93 -9.49 10.21 19.73
CA GLN A 93 -9.31 8.75 19.77
C GLN A 93 -8.69 8.24 18.45
N HIS A 94 -9.22 8.68 17.32
CA HIS A 94 -8.68 8.38 16.00
C HIS A 94 -8.64 9.66 15.16
N ASN A 95 -7.45 9.95 14.65
CA ASN A 95 -7.22 10.98 13.63
C ASN A 95 -6.12 10.42 12.73
N ARG A 96 -6.49 9.61 11.74
CA ARG A 96 -5.51 8.81 11.00
C ARG A 96 -5.91 8.57 9.55
N PHE A 97 -4.90 8.46 8.70
CA PHE A 97 -5.03 7.88 7.37
C PHE A 97 -4.95 6.36 7.46
N GLN A 98 -5.72 5.67 6.63
CA GLN A 98 -5.59 4.24 6.39
C GLN A 98 -5.69 3.97 4.88
N PHE A 99 -4.67 3.34 4.34
CA PHE A 99 -4.58 2.90 2.95
C PHE A 99 -4.77 1.39 2.91
N THR A 100 -5.67 0.90 2.05
CA THR A 100 -5.88 -0.54 1.86
C THR A 100 -5.92 -0.88 0.37
N SER A 101 -5.89 -2.17 0.06
CA SER A 101 -5.69 -2.66 -1.31
C SER A 101 -4.36 -2.18 -1.90
N LEU A 102 -3.33 -2.13 -1.06
CA LEU A 102 -1.95 -1.85 -1.50
C LEU A 102 -1.36 -3.14 -2.10
N TYR A 103 -1.10 -3.11 -3.40
CA TYR A 103 -0.65 -4.24 -4.20
C TYR A 103 -1.65 -5.41 -4.27
N ASP A 104 -1.36 -6.37 -5.14
CA ASP A 104 -2.10 -7.62 -5.24
C ASP A 104 -1.61 -8.65 -4.20
N ASP A 105 -2.31 -9.79 -4.12
CA ASP A 105 -1.95 -10.89 -3.20
C ASP A 105 -0.57 -11.52 -3.49
N ALA A 106 0.04 -11.21 -4.64
CA ALA A 106 1.36 -11.70 -5.00
C ALA A 106 2.49 -10.88 -4.34
N THR A 107 2.19 -9.71 -3.76
CA THR A 107 3.19 -8.83 -3.17
C THR A 107 2.77 -8.27 -1.83
N VAL A 108 3.64 -8.37 -0.83
CA VAL A 108 3.39 -7.83 0.51
C VAL A 108 4.37 -6.72 0.86
N ILE A 109 3.88 -5.78 1.66
CA ILE A 109 4.72 -4.76 2.31
C ILE A 109 5.52 -5.43 3.43
N THR A 110 6.84 -5.30 3.35
CA THR A 110 7.79 -5.81 4.35
C THR A 110 8.44 -4.70 5.17
N GLY A 111 8.29 -3.45 4.74
CA GLY A 111 8.81 -2.28 5.45
C GLY A 111 8.25 -0.98 4.90
N VAL A 112 8.37 0.08 5.71
CA VAL A 112 7.99 1.44 5.33
C VAL A 112 9.08 2.38 5.80
N GLN A 113 9.54 3.26 4.92
CA GLN A 113 10.46 4.35 5.27
C GLN A 113 9.68 5.67 5.26
N LEU A 114 9.81 6.44 6.34
CA LEU A 114 9.14 7.73 6.49
C LEU A 114 10.13 8.86 6.23
N SER A 115 9.77 9.77 5.34
CA SER A 115 10.40 11.09 5.17
C SER A 115 9.36 12.17 5.45
N THR A 116 9.61 13.08 6.38
CA THR A 116 8.63 14.09 6.80
C THR A 116 9.31 15.31 7.40
N ASN A 117 8.66 16.47 7.31
CA ASN A 117 8.97 17.67 8.08
C ASN A 117 7.91 18.00 9.15
N ILE A 118 6.91 17.13 9.34
CA ILE A 118 5.86 17.28 10.36
C ILE A 118 6.45 16.89 11.72
N SER A 119 6.54 17.86 12.63
CA SER A 119 7.06 17.63 13.97
C SER A 119 6.22 16.60 14.74
N GLY A 120 6.88 15.56 15.26
CA GLY A 120 6.24 14.49 16.03
C GLY A 120 5.67 13.35 15.19
N LEU A 121 5.71 13.45 13.84
CA LEU A 121 5.45 12.30 12.98
C LEU A 121 6.74 11.47 12.85
N ASP A 122 6.73 10.26 13.41
CA ASP A 122 7.85 9.32 13.33
C ASP A 122 7.34 7.90 13.05
N ALA A 123 8.27 6.93 12.96
CA ALA A 123 7.94 5.55 12.65
C ALA A 123 7.02 4.87 13.67
N SER A 124 6.92 5.36 14.92
CA SER A 124 6.03 4.80 15.94
C SER A 124 4.55 5.09 15.66
N ARG A 125 4.26 6.07 14.79
CA ARG A 125 2.91 6.44 14.34
C ARG A 125 2.49 5.74 13.06
N ILE A 126 3.35 4.89 12.51
CA ILE A 126 3.08 4.11 11.31
C ILE A 126 2.89 2.65 11.72
N SER A 127 1.82 2.06 11.22
CA SER A 127 1.63 0.60 11.28
C SER A 127 1.24 0.10 9.90
N PHE A 128 1.73 -1.08 9.52
CA PHE A 128 1.45 -1.67 8.22
C PHE A 128 1.20 -3.18 8.36
N GLY A 129 0.44 -3.72 7.43
CA GLY A 129 0.28 -5.14 7.17
C GLY A 129 0.72 -5.47 5.75
N GLY A 130 0.39 -6.67 5.26
CA GLY A 130 0.77 -7.08 3.91
C GLY A 130 0.25 -6.16 2.81
N HIS A 131 -0.99 -5.65 2.96
CA HIS A 131 -1.70 -4.85 1.95
C HIS A 131 -2.42 -3.62 2.54
N GLU A 132 -2.03 -3.22 3.75
CA GLU A 132 -2.59 -2.03 4.41
C GLU A 132 -1.50 -1.22 5.11
N LEU A 133 -1.73 0.09 5.22
CA LEU A 133 -0.87 1.01 5.93
C LEU A 133 -1.72 2.04 6.68
N LYS A 134 -1.34 2.38 7.91
CA LYS A 134 -2.03 3.36 8.77
C LYS A 134 -1.03 4.40 9.26
N VAL A 135 -1.42 5.67 9.23
CA VAL A 135 -0.63 6.83 9.71
C VAL A 135 -1.42 7.57 10.77
N ASP A 136 -0.96 7.54 12.02
CA ASP A 136 -1.58 8.24 13.14
C ASP A 136 -1.18 9.71 13.19
N MET A 137 -2.12 10.60 12.86
CA MET A 137 -1.92 12.04 12.80
C MET A 137 -2.33 12.76 14.08
N ARG A 138 -2.79 12.06 15.12
CA ARG A 138 -3.32 12.68 16.34
C ARG A 138 -2.34 13.63 17.02
N GLY A 139 -2.83 14.82 17.32
CA GLY A 139 -2.10 15.86 18.04
C GLY A 139 -0.95 16.49 17.26
N LEU A 140 -0.78 16.17 15.97
CA LEU A 140 0.31 16.71 15.17
C LEU A 140 0.02 18.12 14.69
N GLN A 141 1.04 18.98 14.75
CA GLN A 141 1.01 20.31 14.16
C GLN A 141 1.65 20.28 12.78
N VAL A 142 0.99 20.91 11.82
CA VAL A 142 1.34 20.92 10.40
C VAL A 142 1.72 22.35 10.07
N GLY A 143 2.99 22.60 9.78
CA GLY A 143 3.48 23.91 9.37
C GLY A 143 3.18 24.21 7.89
N ALA A 144 3.70 25.34 7.39
CA ALA A 144 3.69 25.60 5.95
C ALA A 144 4.53 24.57 5.19
N ASP A 145 4.07 24.17 4.01
CA ASP A 145 4.71 23.20 3.13
C ASP A 145 5.04 21.87 3.83
N ALA A 146 4.20 21.49 4.78
CA ALA A 146 4.35 20.27 5.53
C ALA A 146 4.02 19.06 4.65
N TYR A 147 4.79 17.99 4.79
CA TYR A 147 4.62 16.77 4.01
C TYR A 147 4.98 15.54 4.82
N PHE A 148 4.44 14.41 4.42
CA PHE A 148 5.05 13.12 4.71
C PHE A 148 5.09 12.29 3.44
N GLN A 149 6.12 11.47 3.30
CA GLN A 149 6.28 10.49 2.25
C GLN A 149 6.60 9.15 2.89
N LEU A 150 5.92 8.12 2.40
CA LEU A 150 6.02 6.74 2.85
C LEU A 150 6.54 5.90 1.70
N ASP A 151 7.82 5.56 1.72
CA ASP A 151 8.41 4.66 0.73
C ASP A 151 8.18 3.21 1.18
N LEU A 152 7.47 2.46 0.37
CA LEU A 152 7.07 1.08 0.65
C LEU A 152 8.15 0.11 0.17
N VAL A 153 8.62 -0.72 1.09
CA VAL A 153 9.51 -1.85 0.77
C VAL A 153 8.65 -3.09 0.65
N THR A 154 8.71 -3.75 -0.50
CA THR A 154 7.88 -4.91 -0.82
C THR A 154 8.70 -6.14 -1.12
N ALA A 155 8.08 -7.30 -0.94
CA ALA A 155 8.62 -8.58 -1.37
C ALA A 155 7.51 -9.45 -1.99
N PRO A 156 7.85 -10.29 -2.98
CA PRO A 156 6.89 -11.25 -3.52
C PRO A 156 6.49 -12.25 -2.42
N VAL A 157 5.21 -12.57 -2.35
CA VAL A 157 4.70 -13.65 -1.49
C VAL A 157 5.18 -14.98 -2.08
N PRO A 158 5.92 -15.81 -1.32
CA PRO A 158 6.31 -17.12 -1.80
C PRO A 158 5.07 -17.92 -2.17
N GLU A 159 5.02 -18.42 -3.42
CA GLU A 159 3.93 -19.29 -3.84
C GLU A 159 3.81 -20.45 -2.84
N PRO A 160 2.59 -20.79 -2.39
CA PRO A 160 2.42 -21.87 -1.45
C PRO A 160 3.03 -23.15 -2.05
N ALA A 161 3.68 -23.95 -1.20
CA ALA A 161 4.27 -25.24 -1.59
C ALA A 161 3.29 -26.17 -2.32
N SER A 162 1.98 -25.87 -2.29
CA SER A 162 0.94 -26.41 -3.17
C SER A 162 1.35 -26.48 -4.64
N ALA A 163 2.04 -25.49 -5.21
CA ALA A 163 2.51 -25.55 -6.60
C ALA A 163 3.58 -26.64 -6.77
N ALA A 164 4.55 -26.69 -5.85
CA ALA A 164 5.57 -27.73 -5.82
C ALA A 164 4.95 -29.13 -5.58
N LEU A 165 3.93 -29.23 -4.73
CA LEU A 165 3.19 -30.47 -4.46
C LEU A 165 2.34 -30.91 -5.66
N LEU A 166 1.71 -29.97 -6.37
CA LEU A 166 0.97 -30.25 -7.59
C LEU A 166 1.90 -30.79 -8.68
N MET A 167 3.04 -30.12 -8.89
CA MET A 167 4.05 -30.56 -9.84
C MET A 167 4.67 -31.91 -9.44
N GLY A 168 4.96 -32.10 -8.15
CA GLY A 168 5.43 -33.37 -7.61
C GLY A 168 4.40 -34.51 -7.78
N GLY A 169 3.13 -34.22 -7.52
CA GLY A 169 2.02 -35.16 -7.70
C GLY A 169 1.83 -35.57 -9.16
N LEU A 170 1.86 -34.60 -10.09
CA LEU A 170 1.81 -34.86 -11.53
C LEU A 170 2.99 -35.71 -12.01
N ALA A 171 4.20 -35.42 -11.52
CA ALA A 171 5.39 -36.22 -11.84
C ALA A 171 5.27 -37.67 -11.37
N LEU A 172 4.74 -37.88 -10.15
CA LEU A 172 4.49 -39.22 -9.60
C LEU A 172 3.44 -39.99 -10.41
N LEU A 173 2.36 -39.33 -10.85
CA LEU A 173 1.33 -39.95 -11.70
C LEU A 173 1.89 -40.40 -13.06
N VAL A 174 2.71 -39.56 -13.70
CA VAL A 174 3.38 -39.91 -14.97
C VAL A 174 4.37 -41.06 -14.76
N ALA A 175 5.15 -41.04 -13.68
CA ALA A 175 6.07 -42.12 -13.35
C ALA A 175 5.34 -43.44 -13.06
N GLY A 176 4.20 -43.39 -12.38
CA GLY A 176 3.36 -44.56 -12.08
C GLY A 176 2.73 -45.17 -13.35
N ARG A 177 2.29 -44.35 -14.30
CA ARG A 177 1.70 -44.82 -15.57
C ARG A 177 2.70 -45.49 -16.51
N ARG A 178 4.00 -45.19 -16.40
CA ARG A 178 5.06 -45.84 -17.19
C ARG A 178 5.53 -47.19 -16.63
N ARG A 179 5.15 -47.53 -15.39
CA ARG A 179 5.51 -48.80 -14.72
C ARG A 179 4.43 -49.89 -14.85
N ARG A 180 3.25 -49.54 -15.36
CA ARG A 180 2.21 -50.49 -15.75
C ARG A 180 2.26 -50.68 -17.26
#